data_AF-A0A382G4F4-F1
#
_entry.id   AF-A0A382G4F4-F1
#
_cell.length_a   1.000
_cell.length_b   1.000
_cell.length_c   1.000
_cell.angle_alpha   90.00
_cell.angle_beta   90.00
_cell.angle_gamma   90.00
#
_symmetry.space_group_name_H-M   'P 1'
#
loop_
_entity.id
_entity.type
_entity.pdbx_description
1 polymer ?
#
loop_
_entity_poly.entity_id
_entity_poly.type
_entity_poly.pdbx_seq_one_letter_code
_entity_poly.pdbx_strand_id
1 'polypeptide(L)' 'AGESLKYTYTYHEMKFIVDGSFTIEDETGQKQTVKAGDLLYFPKGTAMTFTTDDFGLGFFCGQRGEGEA' A
#
# COMPACT_ATOMS: atom_id res chain seq x y z
N ALA A 1 3.03 -10.01 14.08
CA ALA A 1 3.52 -8.91 13.22
C ALA A 1 4.30 -9.48 12.05
N GLY A 2 3.88 -9.15 10.83
CA GLY A 2 4.61 -9.48 9.61
C GLY A 2 5.86 -8.62 9.43
N GLU A 3 6.75 -9.03 8.52
CA GLU A 3 7.91 -8.22 8.13
C GLU A 3 7.45 -6.92 7.44
N SER A 4 8.19 -5.82 7.65
CA SER A 4 7.89 -4.56 6.98
C SER A 4 8.19 -4.65 5.48
N LEU A 5 7.26 -4.20 4.65
CA LEU A 5 7.44 -4.13 3.22
C LEU A 5 7.67 -2.69 2.80
N LYS A 6 8.88 -2.37 2.36
CA LYS A 6 9.16 -1.10 1.68
C LYS A 6 8.95 -1.27 0.19
N TYR A 7 8.10 -0.43 -0.40
CA TYR A 7 7.77 -0.50 -1.82
C TYR A 7 7.77 0.88 -2.46
N THR A 8 8.42 1.01 -3.62
CA THR A 8 8.37 2.20 -4.46
C THR A 8 7.48 1.93 -5.67
N TYR A 9 6.44 2.73 -5.83
CA TYR A 9 5.46 2.59 -6.89
C TYR A 9 6.04 3.05 -8.23
N THR A 10 6.18 2.12 -9.19
CA THR A 10 6.67 2.42 -10.56
C THR A 10 5.55 2.89 -11.51
N TYR A 11 4.29 2.76 -11.08
CA TYR A 11 3.07 3.16 -11.77
C TYR A 11 2.02 3.65 -10.75
N HIS A 12 0.91 4.22 -11.23
CA HIS A 12 -0.20 4.64 -10.36
C HIS A 12 -1.02 3.44 -9.89
N GLU A 13 -1.24 3.29 -8.58
CA GLU A 13 -2.02 2.18 -8.01
C GLU A 13 -3.15 2.69 -7.12
N MET A 14 -4.33 2.09 -7.26
CA MET A 14 -5.40 2.18 -6.27
C MET A 14 -5.44 0.87 -5.48
N LYS A 15 -5.54 0.95 -4.15
CA LYS A 15 -5.64 -0.23 -3.27
C LYS A 15 -6.83 -0.09 -2.33
N PHE A 16 -7.70 -1.08 -2.33
CA PHE A 16 -8.81 -1.20 -1.40
C PHE A 16 -8.46 -2.24 -0.32
N ILE A 17 -8.59 -1.87 0.95
CA ILE A 17 -8.38 -2.80 2.05
C ILE A 17 -9.64 -3.64 2.22
N VAL A 18 -9.53 -4.94 1.96
CA VAL A 18 -10.64 -5.89 2.00
C VAL A 18 -10.84 -6.39 3.43
N ASP A 19 -9.75 -6.69 4.14
CA ASP A 19 -9.79 -7.19 5.50
C ASP A 19 -8.48 -6.87 6.26
N GLY A 20 -8.53 -6.97 7.58
CA GLY A 20 -7.40 -6.69 8.47
C GLY A 20 -7.01 -5.20 8.47
N SER A 21 -5.73 -4.94 8.74
CA SER A 21 -5.20 -3.57 8.83
C SER A 21 -3.74 -3.47 8.42
N PHE A 22 -3.38 -2.31 7.90
CA PHE A 22 -2.00 -1.92 7.61
C PHE A 22 -1.68 -0.60 8.31
N THR A 23 -0.46 -0.48 8.81
CA THR A 23 0.14 0.83 9.08
C THR A 23 1.04 1.17 7.89
N ILE A 24 0.76 2.30 7.26
CA ILE A 24 1.53 2.85 6.14
C ILE A 24 2.34 4.04 6.60
N GLU A 25 3.61 4.07 6.20
CA GLU A 25 4.55 5.16 6.47
C GLU A 25 5.07 5.73 5.15
N ASP A 26 4.98 7.05 4.98
CA ASP A 26 5.53 7.76 3.82
C ASP A 26 7.01 8.15 4.03
N GLU A 27 7.62 8.75 3.00
CA GLU A 27 9.03 9.17 3.04
C GLU A 27 9.31 10.32 4.04
N THR A 28 8.28 11.04 4.50
CA THR A 28 8.38 12.07 5.54
C THR A 28 8.34 11.48 6.94
N GLY A 29 8.07 10.18 7.06
CA GLY A 29 7.88 9.46 8.33
C GLY A 29 6.46 9.60 8.89
N GLN A 30 5.51 10.17 8.13
CA GLN A 30 4.11 10.21 8.55
C GLN A 30 3.51 8.82 8.47
N LYS A 31 2.78 8.44 9.53
CA LYS A 31 2.16 7.13 9.69
C LYS A 31 0.65 7.24 9.71
N GLN A 32 -0.01 6.33 9.02
CA GLN A 32 -1.46 6.18 9.08
C GLN A 32 -1.83 4.70 9.15
N THR A 33 -2.78 4.38 10.01
CA THR A 33 -3.38 3.04 10.04
C THR A 33 -4.63 3.03 9.16
N VAL A 34 -4.68 2.09 8.23
CA VAL A 34 -5.81 1.82 7.33
C VAL A 34 -6.37 0.43 7.60
N LYS A 35 -7.67 0.27 7.43
CA LYS A 35 -8.44 -0.93 7.78
C LYS A 35 -9.45 -1.26 6.69
N ALA A 36 -10.12 -2.41 6.83
CA ALA A 36 -11.18 -2.84 5.92
C ALA A 36 -12.16 -1.69 5.55
N GLY A 37 -12.37 -1.49 4.25
CA GLY A 37 -13.20 -0.42 3.70
C GLY A 37 -12.43 0.83 3.26
N ASP A 38 -11.19 1.02 3.70
CA ASP A 38 -10.38 2.16 3.28
C ASP A 38 -9.86 1.98 1.83
N LEU A 39 -9.86 3.08 1.07
CA LEU A 39 -9.34 3.15 -0.30
C LEU A 39 -8.12 4.07 -0.33
N LEU A 40 -7.03 3.56 -0.88
CA LEU A 40 -5.75 4.24 -0.99
C LEU A 40 -5.42 4.53 -2.45
N TYR A 41 -4.75 5.65 -2.67
CA TYR A 41 -4.17 6.02 -3.95
C TYR A 41 -2.67 6.25 -3.79
N PHE A 42 -1.89 5.56 -4.61
CA PHE A 42 -0.44 5.63 -4.65
C PHE A 42 0.01 6.20 -5.99
N PRO A 43 0.43 7.46 -6.04
CA PRO A 43 1.02 8.04 -7.24
C PRO A 43 2.32 7.36 -7.64
N LYS A 44 2.58 7.26 -8.96
CA LYS A 44 3.88 6.84 -9.47
C LYS A 44 5.01 7.66 -8.85
N GLY A 45 6.06 6.99 -8.42
CA GLY A 45 7.25 7.56 -7.79
C GLY A 45 7.17 7.65 -6.26
N THR A 46 6.02 7.36 -5.64
CA THR A 46 5.93 7.36 -4.18
C THR A 46 6.55 6.10 -3.57
N ALA A 47 7.27 6.27 -2.47
CA ALA A 47 7.73 5.15 -1.65
C ALA A 47 6.92 5.08 -0.35
N MET A 48 6.49 3.87 -0.01
CA MET A 48 5.67 3.58 1.16
C MET A 48 6.24 2.38 1.89
N THR A 49 6.20 2.42 3.22
CA THR A 49 6.51 1.26 4.06
C THR A 49 5.22 0.75 4.69
N PHE A 50 4.95 -0.54 4.54
CA PHE A 50 3.77 -1.22 5.06
C PHE A 50 4.16 -2.12 6.22
N THR A 51 3.41 -2.07 7.31
CA THR A 51 3.48 -3.02 8.42
C THR A 51 2.09 -3.48 8.83
N THR A 52 2.00 -4.61 9.51
CA THR A 52 0.76 -5.09 10.12
C THR A 52 1.07 -5.77 11.45
N ASP A 53 0.21 -5.53 12.44
CA ASP A 53 0.34 -6.13 13.76
C ASP A 53 -0.03 -7.62 13.74
N ASP A 54 -1.02 -7.97 12.90
CA ASP A 54 -1.54 -9.33 12.71
C ASP A 54 -1.55 -9.72 11.23
N PHE A 55 -2.58 -9.29 10.48
CA PHE A 55 -2.70 -9.48 9.04
C PHE A 55 -3.35 -8.29 8.33
N GLY A 56 -3.18 -8.23 7.00
CA GLY A 56 -3.90 -7.30 6.14
C GLY A 56 -4.10 -7.90 4.75
N LEU A 57 -5.28 -7.67 4.18
CA LEU A 57 -5.64 -8.11 2.83
C LEU A 57 -6.06 -6.90 1.99
N GLY A 58 -5.33 -6.65 0.91
CA GLY A 58 -5.61 -5.55 -0.02
C GLY A 58 -5.86 -6.05 -1.45
N PHE A 59 -6.91 -5.55 -2.08
CA PHE A 59 -7.12 -5.68 -3.52
C PHE A 59 -6.58 -4.43 -4.22
N PHE A 60 -5.84 -4.57 -5.32
CA PHE A 60 -5.25 -3.42 -6.00
C PHE A 60 -5.42 -3.46 -7.51
N CYS A 61 -5.45 -2.28 -8.10
CA CYS A 61 -5.43 -2.08 -9.55
C CYS A 61 -4.33 -1.07 -9.88
N GLY A 62 -3.36 -1.51 -10.69
CA GLY A 62 -2.28 -0.68 -11.19
C GLY A 62 -2.51 -0.22 -12.63
N GLN A 63 -2.26 1.05 -12.92
CA GLN A 63 -2.25 1.60 -14.27
C GLN A 63 -0.92 1.26 -14.96
N ARG A 64 -0.78 -0.01 -15.38
CA ARG A 64 0.42 -0.55 -16.02
C ARG A 64 0.28 -0.58 -17.54
N GLY A 65 1.38 -0.32 -18.25
CA GLY A 65 1.50 -0.59 -19.68
C GLY A 65 1.63 -2.08 -19.98
N GLU A 66 1.45 -2.46 -21.25
CA GLU A 66 1.73 -3.81 -21.71
C GLU A 66 3.20 -4.18 -21.42
N GLY A 67 3.41 -5.28 -20.68
CA GLY A 67 4.75 -5.75 -20.32
C GLY A 67 5.38 -5.09 -19.08
N GLU A 68 4.70 -4.17 -18.41
CA GLU A 68 5.18 -3.60 -17.14
C GLU A 68 4.79 -4.49 -15.94
N ALA A 69 5.76 -4.75 -15.06
CA ALA A 69 5.65 -5.65 -13.89
C ALA A 69 5.10 -4.98 -12.64
#